data_AF-A0AAN6QIU3-F1
#
_entry.id   AF-A0AAN6QIU3-F1
#
_cell.length_a   1.000
_cell.length_b   1.000
_cell.length_c   1.000
_cell.angle_alpha   90.00
_cell.angle_beta   90.00
_cell.angle_gamma   90.00
#
_symmetry.space_group_name_H-M   'P 1'
#
loop_
_entity.id
_entity.type
_entity.pdbx_description
1 polymer ?
#
loop_
_entity_poly.entity_id
_entity_poly.type
_entity_poly.pdbx_seq_one_letter_code
_entity_poly.pdbx_strand_id
1 'polypeptide(L)'
;MAASAQPEAVIVVADSPIPPKRPSRAPKPSAKARETMQSLEDAATTSKRTTNTVTRKAINEQQNETREISTEQRNMICEQRNMICEQRNMICELRDVVSKQQYTIQQLSEELRQAREVIDALARNAAFPHTTQTSPRASYAEVARTPPASQPSGLRTISLSNTAPTTLTDTLFCTVDTSRVEEREKGKVQVADIRKTIEAEIQTHQNQGNWRCAAVVKEARNPDRIRVICRDESEVALVIPPTKTAMLQNMAHADEPKW
;
A
#
# COMPACT_ATOMS: atom_id res chain seq x y z
N MET A 1 -66.88 -9.49 -92.18
CA MET A 1 -67.36 -8.17 -92.67
C MET A 1 -66.26 -7.16 -92.44
N ALA A 2 -66.00 -6.26 -93.39
CA ALA A 2 -64.95 -5.24 -93.29
C ALA A 2 -65.29 -4.00 -94.15
N ALA A 3 -64.78 -2.85 -93.70
CA ALA A 3 -64.50 -1.60 -94.42
C ALA A 3 -65.39 -1.12 -95.59
N SER A 4 -66.02 0.04 -95.40
CA SER A 4 -66.32 1.07 -96.42
C SER A 4 -66.50 2.39 -95.62
N ALA A 5 -65.67 3.43 -95.74
CA ALA A 5 -65.44 4.39 -96.83
C ALA A 5 -66.12 5.76 -96.53
N GLN A 6 -65.44 6.86 -96.86
CA GLN A 6 -65.93 8.25 -96.73
C GLN A 6 -66.73 8.68 -97.98
N PRO A 7 -67.32 9.88 -97.98
CA PRO A 7 -66.82 10.88 -98.94
C PRO A 7 -66.71 12.34 -98.41
N GLU A 8 -65.99 13.18 -99.16
CA GLU A 8 -65.70 14.61 -98.89
C GLU A 8 -66.58 15.59 -99.69
N ALA A 9 -66.72 16.85 -99.20
CA ALA A 9 -66.57 18.12 -99.96
C ALA A 9 -66.75 19.33 -98.99
N VAL A 10 -65.93 20.40 -98.85
CA VAL A 10 -65.03 21.20 -99.74
C VAL A 10 -65.85 22.22 -100.58
N ILE A 11 -65.81 23.56 -100.45
CA ILE A 11 -65.05 24.60 -99.68
C ILE A 11 -65.99 25.84 -99.43
N VAL A 12 -65.68 26.99 -98.79
CA VAL A 12 -64.43 27.65 -98.28
C VAL A 12 -64.66 28.13 -96.81
N VAL A 13 -64.25 29.26 -96.18
CA VAL A 13 -63.61 30.58 -96.42
C VAL A 13 -62.95 31.00 -95.07
N ALA A 14 -61.79 31.65 -94.90
CA ALA A 14 -60.57 31.88 -95.71
C ALA A 14 -59.34 31.86 -94.76
N ASP A 15 -58.14 31.59 -95.28
CA ASP A 15 -56.89 31.45 -94.51
C ASP A 15 -56.01 32.72 -94.58
N SER A 16 -55.09 32.90 -93.63
CA SER A 16 -54.04 33.92 -93.62
C SER A 16 -52.85 33.47 -92.76
N PRO A 17 -51.82 32.83 -93.36
CA PRO A 17 -50.71 32.23 -92.62
C PRO A 17 -49.84 33.26 -91.89
N ILE A 18 -49.78 33.16 -90.56
CA ILE A 18 -48.80 33.91 -89.75
C ILE A 18 -47.41 33.31 -90.00
N PRO A 19 -46.40 34.09 -90.45
CA PRO A 19 -45.08 33.55 -90.75
C PRO A 19 -44.35 33.07 -89.47
N PRO A 20 -43.52 32.02 -89.56
CA PRO A 20 -42.85 31.45 -88.40
C PRO A 20 -41.91 32.47 -87.75
N LYS A 21 -42.09 32.69 -86.44
CA LYS A 21 -41.21 33.58 -85.66
C LYS A 21 -39.79 33.04 -85.65
N ARG A 22 -38.92 33.68 -86.44
CA ARG A 22 -37.46 33.46 -86.48
C ARG A 22 -36.92 33.38 -85.04
N PRO A 23 -36.10 32.36 -84.69
CA PRO A 23 -35.60 32.22 -83.33
C PRO A 23 -34.80 33.48 -82.95
N SER A 24 -35.28 34.20 -81.93
CA SER A 24 -34.62 35.42 -81.47
C SER A 24 -33.27 35.04 -80.88
N ARG A 25 -32.20 35.39 -81.59
CA ARG A 25 -30.83 35.09 -81.17
C ARG A 25 -30.53 35.95 -79.95
N ALA A 26 -30.55 35.32 -78.76
CA ALA A 26 -30.39 36.01 -77.48
C ALA A 26 -29.25 37.04 -77.54
N PRO A 27 -29.46 38.29 -77.07
CA PRO A 27 -28.44 39.32 -77.16
C PRO A 27 -27.13 38.85 -76.54
N LYS A 28 -26.05 38.83 -77.33
CA LYS A 28 -24.71 38.57 -76.77
C LYS A 28 -24.48 39.62 -75.67
N PRO A 29 -24.18 39.23 -74.42
CA PRO A 29 -23.97 40.20 -73.34
C PRO A 29 -22.88 41.20 -73.75
N SER A 30 -23.07 42.46 -73.37
CA SER A 30 -22.11 43.55 -73.62
C SER A 30 -20.73 43.19 -73.03
N ALA A 31 -19.65 43.73 -73.61
CA ALA A 31 -18.30 43.53 -73.09
C ALA A 31 -18.22 43.87 -71.58
N LYS A 32 -18.75 45.04 -71.21
CA LYS A 32 -18.86 45.50 -69.82
C LYS A 32 -19.65 44.56 -68.91
N ALA A 33 -20.67 43.88 -69.45
CA ALA A 33 -21.46 42.90 -68.70
C ALA A 33 -20.70 41.57 -68.49
N ARG A 34 -19.85 41.17 -69.45
CA ARG A 34 -18.94 40.03 -69.27
C ARG A 34 -17.88 40.34 -68.22
N GLU A 35 -17.24 41.50 -68.29
CA GLU A 35 -16.23 41.93 -67.30
C GLU A 35 -16.81 41.93 -65.88
N THR A 36 -18.03 42.45 -65.67
CA THR A 36 -18.67 42.42 -64.35
C THR A 36 -18.99 41.00 -63.86
N MET A 37 -19.42 40.09 -64.74
CA MET A 37 -19.65 38.69 -64.33
C MET A 37 -18.33 37.98 -63.99
N GLN A 38 -17.30 38.18 -64.80
CA GLN A 38 -15.98 37.57 -64.58
C GLN A 38 -15.33 38.09 -63.29
N SER A 39 -15.40 39.41 -63.04
CA SER A 39 -14.95 40.01 -61.77
C SER A 39 -15.72 39.48 -60.56
N LEU A 40 -17.01 39.12 -60.71
CA LEU A 40 -17.80 38.48 -59.64
C LEU A 40 -17.40 37.01 -59.43
N GLU A 41 -17.04 36.27 -60.49
CA GLU A 41 -16.47 34.92 -60.36
C GLU A 41 -15.07 34.93 -59.72
N ASP A 42 -14.21 35.89 -60.08
CA ASP A 42 -12.89 36.08 -59.47
C ASP A 42 -13.01 36.46 -57.98
N ALA A 43 -13.95 37.35 -57.64
CA ALA A 43 -14.28 37.67 -56.24
C ALA A 43 -14.87 36.47 -55.48
N ALA A 44 -15.72 35.67 -56.11
CA ALA A 44 -16.31 34.48 -55.49
C ALA A 44 -15.28 33.35 -55.30
N THR A 45 -14.36 33.13 -56.25
CA THR A 45 -13.31 32.11 -56.15
C THR A 45 -12.23 32.50 -55.15
N THR A 46 -11.81 33.77 -55.11
CA THR A 46 -10.91 34.26 -54.06
C THR A 46 -11.54 34.19 -52.68
N SER A 47 -12.80 34.61 -52.51
CA SER A 47 -13.55 34.48 -51.24
C SER A 47 -13.67 33.01 -50.79
N LYS A 48 -14.02 32.09 -51.71
CA LYS A 48 -14.03 30.63 -51.46
C LYS A 48 -12.65 30.09 -51.08
N ARG A 49 -11.57 30.60 -51.66
CA ARG A 49 -10.19 30.19 -51.36
C ARG A 49 -9.75 30.67 -49.97
N THR A 50 -10.02 31.93 -49.63
CA THR A 50 -9.70 32.50 -48.31
C THR A 50 -10.45 31.79 -47.19
N THR A 51 -11.77 31.62 -47.33
CA THR A 51 -12.59 30.86 -46.35
C THR A 51 -12.10 29.43 -46.17
N ASN A 52 -11.89 28.67 -47.26
CA ASN A 52 -11.31 27.32 -47.20
C ASN A 52 -9.92 27.24 -46.54
N THR A 53 -9.13 28.32 -46.60
CA THR A 53 -7.81 28.39 -45.97
C THR A 53 -7.92 28.64 -44.47
N VAL A 54 -8.80 29.56 -44.06
CA VAL A 54 -9.10 29.83 -42.64
C VAL A 54 -9.72 28.61 -41.95
N THR A 55 -10.72 27.98 -42.57
CA THR A 55 -11.38 26.78 -42.01
C THR A 55 -10.39 25.61 -41.88
N ARG A 56 -9.51 25.38 -42.86
CA ARG A 56 -8.44 24.36 -42.76
C ARG A 56 -7.47 24.66 -41.62
N LYS A 57 -7.05 25.92 -41.45
CA LYS A 57 -6.14 26.31 -40.36
C LYS A 57 -6.77 25.99 -39.01
N ALA A 58 -7.99 26.46 -38.76
CA ALA A 58 -8.72 26.22 -37.51
C ALA A 58 -8.93 24.72 -37.20
N ILE A 59 -9.28 23.91 -38.20
CA ILE A 59 -9.41 22.44 -38.03
C ILE A 59 -8.06 21.81 -37.64
N ASN A 60 -6.96 22.22 -38.27
CA ASN A 60 -5.63 21.68 -37.99
C ASN A 60 -5.09 22.13 -36.63
N GLU A 61 -5.43 23.35 -36.20
CA GLU A 61 -5.12 23.92 -34.87
C GLU A 61 -5.85 23.10 -33.79
N GLN A 62 -7.18 22.92 -33.93
CA GLN A 62 -8.00 22.11 -33.03
C GLN A 62 -7.56 20.62 -32.98
N GLN A 63 -7.13 20.06 -34.13
CA GLN A 63 -6.61 18.69 -34.19
C GLN A 63 -5.26 18.54 -33.48
N ASN A 64 -4.39 19.54 -33.52
CA ASN A 64 -3.13 19.54 -32.76
C ASN A 64 -3.39 19.61 -31.25
N GLU A 65 -4.23 20.55 -30.79
CA GLU A 65 -4.63 20.64 -29.37
C GLU A 65 -5.21 19.31 -28.86
N THR A 66 -6.15 18.73 -29.61
CA THR A 66 -6.77 17.44 -29.28
C THR A 66 -5.73 16.30 -29.23
N ARG A 67 -4.71 16.35 -30.09
CA ARG A 67 -3.63 15.36 -30.15
C ARG A 67 -2.65 15.51 -29.00
N GLU A 68 -2.33 16.74 -28.59
CA GLU A 68 -1.45 17.06 -27.46
C GLU A 68 -2.10 16.62 -26.13
N ILE A 69 -3.35 17.02 -25.88
CA ILE A 69 -4.15 16.56 -24.74
C ILE A 69 -4.23 15.01 -24.73
N SER A 70 -4.43 14.38 -25.90
CA SER A 70 -4.42 12.92 -26.01
C SER A 70 -3.06 12.29 -25.69
N THR A 71 -1.93 12.93 -26.02
CA THR A 71 -0.59 12.46 -25.61
C THR A 71 -0.37 12.59 -24.11
N GLU A 72 -0.72 13.73 -23.51
CA GLU A 72 -0.61 13.93 -22.05
C GLU A 72 -1.45 12.91 -21.27
N GLN A 73 -2.70 12.71 -21.67
CA GLN A 73 -3.57 11.67 -21.09
C GLN A 73 -2.96 10.27 -21.20
N ARG A 74 -2.37 9.92 -22.34
CA ARG A 74 -1.68 8.63 -22.50
C ARG A 74 -0.42 8.52 -21.63
N ASN A 75 0.35 9.59 -21.48
CA ASN A 75 1.53 9.60 -20.62
C ASN A 75 1.14 9.40 -19.15
N MET A 76 0.15 10.15 -18.64
CA MET A 76 -0.37 9.99 -17.27
C MET A 76 -0.93 8.57 -17.03
N ILE A 77 -1.61 7.97 -18.00
CA ILE A 77 -2.11 6.58 -17.90
C ILE A 77 -0.95 5.56 -17.87
N CYS A 78 0.16 5.82 -18.57
CA CYS A 78 1.36 4.99 -18.49
C CYS A 78 2.07 5.12 -17.13
N GLU A 79 2.20 6.34 -16.60
CA GLU A 79 2.77 6.59 -15.26
C GLU A 79 1.93 5.92 -14.16
N GLN A 80 0.60 6.06 -14.22
CA GLN A 80 -0.32 5.37 -13.32
C GLN A 80 -0.19 3.84 -13.42
N ARG A 81 -0.03 3.28 -14.62
CA ARG A 81 0.24 1.84 -14.80
C ARG A 81 1.56 1.41 -14.19
N ASN A 82 2.63 2.19 -14.34
CA ASN A 82 3.93 1.88 -13.77
C ASN A 82 3.85 1.85 -12.23
N MET A 83 3.24 2.86 -11.60
CA MET A 83 3.00 2.89 -10.15
C MET A 83 2.16 1.69 -9.67
N ILE A 84 1.12 1.30 -10.42
CA ILE A 84 0.30 0.12 -10.11
C ILE A 84 1.11 -1.18 -10.23
N CYS A 85 2.03 -1.28 -11.20
CA CYS A 85 2.94 -2.41 -11.33
C CYS A 85 3.95 -2.48 -10.16
N GLU A 86 4.53 -1.36 -9.74
CA GLU A 86 5.44 -1.31 -8.58
C GLU A 86 4.72 -1.69 -7.28
N GLN A 87 3.53 -1.13 -7.04
CA GLN A 87 2.67 -1.52 -5.90
C GLN A 87 2.34 -3.02 -5.94
N ARG A 88 2.04 -3.57 -7.12
CA ARG A 88 1.75 -5.00 -7.29
C ARG A 88 2.98 -5.88 -7.01
N ASN A 89 4.18 -5.44 -7.38
CA ASN A 89 5.43 -6.14 -7.07
C ASN A 89 5.68 -6.14 -5.55
N MET A 90 5.56 -4.98 -4.88
CA MET A 90 5.68 -4.87 -3.43
C MET A 90 4.67 -5.78 -2.69
N ILE A 91 3.42 -5.86 -3.17
CA ILE A 91 2.41 -6.80 -2.63
C ILE A 91 2.81 -8.27 -2.85
N CYS A 92 3.47 -8.61 -3.97
CA CYS A 92 3.98 -9.96 -4.21
C CYS A 92 5.13 -10.32 -3.27
N GLU A 93 6.07 -9.40 -3.03
CA GLU A 93 7.19 -9.59 -2.10
C GLU A 93 6.72 -9.71 -0.64
N LEU A 94 5.82 -8.83 -0.20
CA LEU A 94 5.21 -8.93 1.14
C LEU A 94 4.47 -10.25 1.34
N ARG A 95 3.77 -10.77 0.31
CA ARG A 95 3.10 -12.07 0.37
C ARG A 95 4.11 -13.23 0.49
N ASP A 96 5.22 -13.19 -0.24
CA ASP A 96 6.28 -14.19 -0.13
C ASP A 96 6.95 -14.19 1.26
N VAL A 97 7.21 -13.01 1.84
CA VAL A 97 7.69 -12.87 3.23
C VAL A 97 6.68 -13.47 4.21
N VAL A 98 5.38 -13.18 4.06
CA VAL A 98 4.32 -13.77 4.90
C VAL A 98 4.24 -15.29 4.74
N SER A 99 4.36 -15.84 3.53
CA SER A 99 4.40 -17.30 3.31
C SER A 99 5.62 -17.95 3.99
N LYS A 100 6.79 -17.32 3.93
CA LYS A 100 8.01 -17.80 4.61
C LYS A 100 7.89 -17.74 6.13
N GLN A 101 7.31 -16.68 6.67
CA GLN A 101 7.00 -16.56 8.10
C GLN A 101 5.98 -17.63 8.53
N GLN A 102 4.92 -17.85 7.75
CA GLN A 102 3.89 -18.85 8.05
C GLN A 102 4.45 -20.27 8.09
N TYR A 103 5.36 -20.63 7.17
CA TYR A 103 6.09 -21.89 7.20
C TYR A 103 7.00 -22.00 8.44
N THR A 104 7.74 -20.94 8.78
CA THR A 104 8.61 -20.90 9.97
C THR A 104 7.81 -21.08 11.26
N ILE A 105 6.64 -20.45 11.36
CA ILE A 105 5.71 -20.61 12.49
C ILE A 105 5.20 -22.06 12.59
N GLN A 106 4.85 -22.68 11.46
CA GLN A 106 4.43 -24.09 11.43
C GLN A 106 5.55 -25.02 11.92
N GLN A 107 6.78 -24.85 11.43
CA GLN A 107 7.94 -25.62 11.90
C GLN A 107 8.17 -25.45 13.41
N LEU A 108 8.23 -24.20 13.93
CA LEU A 108 8.40 -23.96 15.37
C LEU A 108 7.24 -24.52 16.21
N SER A 109 6.00 -24.49 15.72
CA SER A 109 4.86 -25.06 16.44
C SER A 109 4.94 -26.59 16.56
N GLU A 110 5.51 -27.26 15.55
CA GLU A 110 5.71 -28.71 15.53
C GLU A 110 6.90 -29.12 16.42
N GLU A 111 8.02 -28.38 16.38
CA GLU A 111 9.15 -28.56 17.30
C GLU A 111 8.72 -28.41 18.77
N LEU A 112 7.90 -27.38 19.08
CA LEU A 112 7.33 -27.19 20.42
C LEU A 112 6.36 -28.31 20.82
N ARG A 113 5.58 -28.84 19.88
CA ARG A 113 4.70 -30.00 20.10
C ARG A 113 5.52 -31.25 20.47
N GLN A 114 6.57 -31.54 19.71
CA GLN A 114 7.46 -32.68 19.94
C GLN A 114 8.23 -32.54 21.26
N ALA A 115 8.79 -31.35 21.55
CA ALA A 115 9.46 -31.08 22.82
C ALA A 115 8.52 -31.30 24.03
N ARG A 116 7.26 -30.89 23.91
CA ARG A 116 6.23 -31.12 24.94
C ARG A 116 5.92 -32.62 25.10
N GLU A 117 5.82 -33.39 24.02
CA GLU A 117 5.60 -34.84 24.07
C GLU A 117 6.79 -35.60 24.71
N VAL A 118 8.02 -35.17 24.45
CA VAL A 118 9.23 -35.71 25.10
C VAL A 118 9.21 -35.43 26.61
N ILE A 119 8.80 -34.22 27.04
CA ILE A 119 8.63 -33.88 28.46
C ILE A 119 7.53 -34.74 29.10
N ASP A 120 6.36 -34.86 28.46
CA ASP A 120 5.25 -35.68 28.96
C ASP A 120 5.61 -37.18 29.00
N ALA A 121 6.48 -37.67 28.12
CA ALA A 121 7.01 -39.04 28.17
C ALA A 121 8.02 -39.24 29.32
N LEU A 122 8.98 -38.32 29.48
CA LEU A 122 9.94 -38.36 30.58
C LEU A 122 9.26 -38.27 31.96
N ALA A 123 8.25 -37.43 32.11
CA ALA A 123 7.47 -37.30 33.34
C ALA A 123 6.72 -38.60 33.70
N ARG A 124 6.11 -39.27 32.71
CA ARG A 124 5.44 -40.57 32.91
C ARG A 124 6.43 -41.68 33.27
N ASN A 125 7.60 -41.72 32.62
CA ASN A 125 8.63 -42.72 32.91
C ASN A 125 9.24 -42.51 34.31
N ALA A 126 9.45 -41.25 34.73
CA ALA A 126 9.92 -40.93 36.07
C ALA A 126 8.91 -41.30 37.19
N ALA A 127 7.62 -41.39 36.87
CA ALA A 127 6.58 -41.78 37.83
C ALA A 127 6.51 -43.29 38.11
N PHE A 128 7.24 -44.14 37.38
CA PHE A 128 7.22 -45.60 37.54
C PHE A 128 8.59 -46.27 37.75
N PRO A 129 9.14 -46.16 38.98
CA PRO A 129 10.03 -47.18 39.54
C PRO A 129 9.30 -47.96 40.64
N HIS A 130 8.30 -48.77 40.28
CA HIS A 130 7.73 -49.77 41.20
C HIS A 130 8.68 -50.97 41.39
N THR A 131 9.84 -50.71 41.99
CA THR A 131 10.67 -51.74 42.63
C THR A 131 10.90 -51.34 44.08
N THR A 132 10.66 -52.27 45.00
CA THR A 132 10.67 -52.04 46.45
C THR A 132 12.06 -51.70 47.00
N GLN A 133 12.32 -50.44 47.38
CA GLN A 133 13.21 -50.14 48.51
C GLN A 133 12.95 -48.77 49.17
N THR A 134 13.10 -48.79 50.51
CA THR A 134 13.02 -47.71 51.51
C THR A 134 13.17 -46.25 51.07
N SER A 135 12.26 -45.40 51.57
CA SER A 135 12.37 -43.94 51.58
C SER A 135 13.72 -43.45 52.16
N PRO A 136 14.51 -42.63 51.44
CA PRO A 136 15.78 -42.08 51.93
C PRO A 136 15.58 -40.86 52.85
N ARG A 137 14.49 -40.81 53.62
CA ARG A 137 14.30 -39.80 54.68
C ARG A 137 15.06 -40.28 55.92
N ALA A 138 16.31 -39.84 56.06
CA ALA A 138 17.12 -40.08 57.25
C ALA A 138 16.34 -39.67 58.52
N SER A 139 15.89 -40.67 59.27
CA SER A 139 15.26 -40.45 60.58
C SER A 139 16.33 -40.02 61.56
N TYR A 140 15.98 -39.17 62.53
CA TYR A 140 16.94 -38.61 63.50
C TYR A 140 17.73 -39.71 64.26
N ALA A 141 17.15 -40.91 64.40
CA ALA A 141 17.77 -42.08 65.01
C ALA A 141 18.90 -42.75 64.20
N GLU A 142 19.06 -42.46 62.91
CA GLU A 142 20.17 -42.96 62.07
C GLU A 142 21.47 -42.20 62.39
N VAL A 143 21.40 -40.86 62.38
CA VAL A 143 22.55 -39.98 62.62
C VAL A 143 23.13 -40.17 64.02
N ALA A 144 22.27 -40.46 65.01
CA ALA A 144 22.68 -40.74 66.38
C ALA A 144 23.40 -42.10 66.59
N ARG A 145 23.56 -42.90 65.53
CA ARG A 145 24.19 -44.24 65.60
C ARG A 145 25.50 -44.36 64.81
N THR A 146 25.89 -43.35 64.03
CA THR A 146 27.09 -43.40 63.20
C THR A 146 28.36 -43.18 64.04
N PRO A 147 29.32 -44.13 64.10
CA PRO A 147 30.57 -43.93 64.85
C PRO A 147 31.44 -42.82 64.21
N PRO A 148 32.24 -42.07 64.98
CA PRO A 148 32.94 -40.86 64.51
C PRO A 148 34.18 -41.11 63.61
N ALA A 149 34.25 -42.26 62.93
CA ALA A 149 35.42 -42.74 62.19
C ALA A 149 35.17 -43.00 60.69
N SER A 150 33.96 -42.77 60.17
CA SER A 150 33.64 -42.92 58.74
C SER A 150 33.78 -41.59 57.98
N GLN A 151 34.63 -41.60 56.95
CA GLN A 151 34.88 -40.45 56.08
C GLN A 151 33.64 -40.11 55.22
N PRO A 152 33.15 -38.85 55.18
CA PRO A 152 31.91 -38.49 54.51
C PRO A 152 32.09 -38.33 52.99
N SER A 153 32.13 -39.45 52.26
CA SER A 153 32.07 -39.49 50.79
C SER A 153 30.68 -39.12 50.26
N GLY A 154 30.24 -37.88 50.49
CA GLY A 154 28.85 -37.50 50.24
C GLY A 154 28.48 -36.04 50.51
N LEU A 155 29.32 -35.07 50.17
CA LEU A 155 28.94 -33.64 50.16
C LEU A 155 27.93 -33.36 49.03
N ARG A 156 26.67 -33.76 49.23
CA ARG A 156 25.55 -33.21 48.45
C ARG A 156 25.31 -31.78 48.90
N THR A 157 25.53 -30.85 47.98
CA THR A 157 25.28 -29.41 48.15
C THR A 157 23.97 -29.15 48.88
N ILE A 158 24.02 -28.32 49.91
CA ILE A 158 22.85 -27.77 50.61
C ILE A 158 21.84 -27.26 49.57
N SER A 159 20.69 -27.93 49.48
CA SER A 159 19.61 -27.47 48.62
C SER A 159 19.11 -26.14 49.18
N LEU A 160 19.28 -25.07 48.41
CA LEU A 160 18.47 -23.87 48.60
C LEU A 160 16.99 -24.30 48.60
N SER A 161 16.21 -23.72 49.50
CA SER A 161 14.76 -23.92 49.52
C SER A 161 14.16 -23.31 48.26
N ASN A 162 13.53 -24.11 47.41
CA ASN A 162 12.96 -23.68 46.13
C ASN A 162 11.73 -22.76 46.29
N THR A 163 11.92 -21.53 46.77
CA THR A 163 11.34 -20.40 46.05
C THR A 163 12.03 -20.33 44.69
N ALA A 164 11.45 -20.97 43.68
CA ALA A 164 11.87 -20.73 42.31
C ALA A 164 11.74 -19.22 42.03
N PRO A 165 12.78 -18.52 41.56
CA PRO A 165 12.60 -17.18 41.01
C PRO A 165 11.56 -17.29 39.90
N THR A 166 10.49 -16.49 39.97
CA THR A 166 9.45 -16.48 38.93
C THR A 166 10.13 -16.26 37.59
N THR A 167 9.89 -17.17 36.64
CA THR A 167 10.80 -17.38 35.51
C THR A 167 10.90 -16.14 34.62
N LEU A 168 12.09 -15.93 34.04
CA LEU A 168 12.49 -14.78 33.20
C LEU A 168 11.71 -14.65 31.87
N THR A 169 10.54 -15.28 31.77
CA THR A 169 9.77 -15.51 30.56
C THR A 169 8.42 -14.79 30.57
N ASP A 170 7.93 -14.38 31.74
CA ASP A 170 6.58 -13.82 31.95
C ASP A 170 6.55 -12.27 31.93
N THR A 171 7.73 -11.61 31.84
CA THR A 171 7.79 -10.15 31.70
C THR A 171 7.57 -9.75 30.23
N LEU A 172 6.34 -9.36 29.89
CA LEU A 172 6.00 -8.80 28.59
C LEU A 172 6.66 -7.42 28.39
N PHE A 173 7.19 -7.14 27.20
CA PHE A 173 7.92 -5.89 26.95
C PHE A 173 7.95 -5.46 25.48
N CYS A 174 7.96 -4.14 25.27
CA CYS A 174 8.31 -3.51 24.00
C CYS A 174 9.80 -3.12 24.00
N THR A 175 10.42 -3.03 22.82
CA THR A 175 11.79 -2.51 22.67
C THR A 175 11.78 -1.22 21.85
N VAL A 176 12.31 -0.15 22.43
CA VAL A 176 12.75 1.05 21.72
C VAL A 176 14.20 0.83 21.28
N ASP A 177 14.47 0.95 19.98
CA ASP A 177 15.81 0.93 19.40
C ASP A 177 16.18 2.37 19.03
N THR A 178 17.22 2.89 19.67
CA THR A 178 17.73 4.26 19.48
C THR A 178 19.02 4.28 18.65
N SER A 179 19.44 3.14 18.08
CA SER A 179 20.70 3.02 17.33
C SER A 179 20.76 3.90 16.07
N ARG A 180 19.58 4.27 15.54
CA ARG A 180 19.36 5.13 14.37
C ARG A 180 19.42 6.63 14.66
N VAL A 181 19.48 7.03 15.93
CA VAL A 181 19.67 8.43 16.32
C VAL A 181 21.14 8.83 16.07
N GLU A 182 21.39 10.07 15.65
CA GLU A 182 22.75 10.59 15.43
C GLU A 182 23.64 10.39 16.67
N GLU A 183 24.94 10.10 16.48
CA GLU A 183 25.87 9.85 17.58
C GLU A 183 26.01 11.03 18.56
N ARG A 184 25.92 12.27 18.05
CA ARG A 184 25.85 13.52 18.85
C ARG A 184 24.59 13.64 19.71
N GLU A 185 23.56 12.85 19.40
CA GLU A 185 22.23 12.92 19.99
C GLU A 185 21.90 11.68 20.83
N LYS A 186 22.55 10.54 20.61
CA LYS A 186 22.45 9.33 21.46
C LYS A 186 22.72 9.60 22.96
N GLY A 187 23.57 10.57 23.28
CA GLY A 187 23.81 11.01 24.66
C GLY A 187 22.65 11.81 25.28
N LYS A 188 21.76 12.38 24.45
CA LYS A 188 20.57 13.16 24.87
C LYS A 188 19.36 12.26 25.12
N VAL A 189 19.26 11.13 24.43
CA VAL A 189 18.09 10.22 24.53
C VAL A 189 18.06 9.54 25.91
N GLN A 190 17.30 10.13 26.84
CA GLN A 190 17.14 9.61 28.19
C GLN A 190 15.93 8.67 28.31
N VAL A 191 16.08 7.66 29.16
CA VAL A 191 15.02 6.74 29.59
C VAL A 191 13.81 7.49 30.18
N ALA A 192 14.04 8.66 30.79
CA ALA A 192 13.00 9.51 31.35
C ALA A 192 12.12 10.17 30.26
N ASP A 193 12.69 10.57 29.13
CA ASP A 193 11.95 11.31 28.09
C ASP A 193 11.17 10.36 27.19
N ILE A 194 11.73 9.20 26.85
CA ILE A 194 11.00 8.09 26.22
C ILE A 194 9.77 7.69 27.08
N ARG A 195 9.91 7.65 28.40
CA ARG A 195 8.78 7.39 29.31
C ARG A 195 7.71 8.48 29.22
N LYS A 196 8.10 9.77 29.26
CA LYS A 196 7.14 10.89 29.14
C LYS A 196 6.35 10.83 27.84
N THR A 197 6.99 10.59 26.69
CA THR A 197 6.30 10.51 25.39
C THR A 197 5.27 9.38 25.39
N ILE A 198 5.66 8.17 25.80
CA ILE A 198 4.77 7.00 25.84
C ILE A 198 3.58 7.22 26.81
N GLU A 199 3.83 7.81 27.99
CA GLU A 199 2.78 8.08 28.98
C GLU A 199 1.81 9.18 28.50
N ALA A 200 2.32 10.26 27.90
CA ALA A 200 1.48 11.34 27.37
C ALA A 200 0.61 10.88 26.18
N GLU A 201 1.14 10.05 25.29
CA GLU A 201 0.41 9.54 24.12
C GLU A 201 -0.70 8.56 24.53
N ILE A 202 -0.47 7.67 25.50
CA ILE A 202 -1.51 6.74 26.00
C ILE A 202 -2.59 7.49 26.78
N GLN A 203 -2.20 8.46 27.63
CA GLN A 203 -3.15 9.31 28.36
C GLN A 203 -4.06 10.10 27.41
N THR A 204 -3.51 10.64 26.31
CA THR A 204 -4.28 11.42 25.32
C THR A 204 -5.12 10.57 24.37
N HIS A 205 -4.61 9.43 23.87
CA HIS A 205 -5.34 8.61 22.90
C HIS A 205 -6.50 7.80 23.48
N GLN A 206 -6.48 7.43 24.78
CA GLN A 206 -7.46 6.50 25.34
C GLN A 206 -8.15 6.96 26.63
N ASN A 207 -8.08 8.26 26.97
CA ASN A 207 -8.63 8.82 28.22
C ASN A 207 -8.13 8.08 29.49
N GLN A 208 -6.94 7.47 29.39
CA GLN A 208 -6.25 6.69 30.41
C GLN A 208 -5.55 7.63 31.41
N GLY A 209 -6.28 8.62 31.95
CA GLY A 209 -5.76 9.85 32.57
C GLY A 209 -4.87 9.74 33.83
N ASN A 210 -4.45 8.53 34.21
CA ASN A 210 -3.45 8.29 35.25
C ASN A 210 -2.53 7.08 34.94
N TRP A 211 -2.54 6.59 33.69
CA TRP A 211 -1.73 5.45 33.24
C TRP A 211 -0.24 5.81 33.23
N ARG A 212 0.59 4.84 33.60
CA ARG A 212 2.05 4.94 33.70
C ARG A 212 2.69 3.62 33.27
N CYS A 213 3.86 3.70 32.63
CA CYS A 213 4.69 2.55 32.29
C CYS A 213 5.00 1.71 33.55
N ALA A 214 5.02 0.38 33.46
CA ALA A 214 5.39 -0.45 34.61
C ALA A 214 6.90 -0.33 34.93
N ALA A 215 7.75 -0.37 33.90
CA ALA A 215 9.14 0.06 33.97
C ALA A 215 9.66 0.48 32.58
N VAL A 216 10.71 1.30 32.55
CA VAL A 216 11.48 1.60 31.34
C VAL A 216 12.97 1.50 31.70
N VAL A 217 13.73 0.66 30.98
CA VAL A 217 15.08 0.22 31.37
C VAL A 217 16.01 0.16 30.16
N LYS A 218 17.22 0.74 30.25
CA LYS A 218 18.28 0.65 29.24
C LYS A 218 19.00 -0.69 29.33
N GLU A 219 19.22 -1.41 28.23
CA GLU A 219 19.86 -2.73 28.28
C GLU A 219 21.37 -2.62 28.56
N ALA A 220 21.83 -3.32 29.60
CA ALA A 220 23.26 -3.35 29.96
C ALA A 220 24.17 -4.00 28.88
N ARG A 221 23.61 -4.78 27.95
CA ARG A 221 24.35 -5.40 26.83
C ARG A 221 24.35 -4.56 25.55
N ASN A 222 23.39 -3.66 25.39
CA ASN A 222 23.29 -2.79 24.23
C ASN A 222 22.63 -1.48 24.67
N PRO A 223 23.40 -0.40 24.91
CA PRO A 223 22.84 0.85 25.41
C PRO A 223 21.85 1.49 24.42
N ASP A 224 21.92 1.18 23.13
CA ASP A 224 20.99 1.69 22.13
C ASP A 224 19.63 0.94 22.14
N ARG A 225 19.42 -0.02 23.06
CA ARG A 225 18.14 -0.71 23.26
C ARG A 225 17.56 -0.39 24.64
N ILE A 226 16.32 0.09 24.65
CA ILE A 226 15.57 0.44 25.86
C ILE A 226 14.29 -0.41 25.88
N ARG A 227 14.11 -1.20 26.94
CA ARG A 227 12.93 -2.06 27.15
C ARG A 227 11.87 -1.30 27.95
N VAL A 228 10.64 -1.28 27.45
CA VAL A 228 9.45 -0.83 28.17
C VAL A 228 8.72 -2.08 28.64
N ILE A 229 8.61 -2.28 29.96
CA ILE A 229 7.94 -3.45 30.54
C ILE A 229 6.45 -3.13 30.70
N CYS A 230 5.61 -4.09 30.31
CA CYS A 230 4.15 -4.05 30.31
C CYS A 230 3.62 -5.02 31.40
N ARG A 231 2.43 -4.76 31.95
CA ARG A 231 1.79 -5.61 32.96
C ARG A 231 1.09 -6.84 32.36
N ASP A 232 0.59 -6.70 31.14
CA ASP A 232 -0.20 -7.70 30.43
C ASP A 232 -0.12 -7.50 28.90
N GLU A 233 -0.73 -8.39 28.12
CA GLU A 233 -0.71 -8.35 26.64
C GLU A 233 -1.49 -7.16 26.06
N SER A 234 -2.49 -6.64 26.78
CA SER A 234 -3.22 -5.44 26.34
C SER A 234 -2.34 -4.21 26.50
N GLU A 235 -1.55 -4.12 27.58
CA GLU A 235 -0.52 -3.08 27.73
C GLU A 235 0.57 -3.16 26.65
N VAL A 236 0.93 -4.35 26.16
CA VAL A 236 1.83 -4.47 25.00
C VAL A 236 1.19 -3.83 23.76
N ALA A 237 -0.07 -4.17 23.46
CA ALA A 237 -0.80 -3.59 22.33
C ALA A 237 -0.96 -2.06 22.44
N LEU A 238 -1.13 -1.53 23.66
CA LEU A 238 -1.20 -0.10 23.97
C LEU A 238 0.14 0.63 23.81
N VAL A 239 1.26 -0.03 24.16
CA VAL A 239 2.61 0.58 24.17
C VAL A 239 3.30 0.50 22.81
N ILE A 240 2.94 -0.44 21.93
CA ILE A 240 3.55 -0.59 20.60
C ILE A 240 3.43 0.66 19.70
N PRO A 241 2.27 1.35 19.57
CA PRO A 241 2.18 2.55 18.74
C PRO A 241 3.03 3.72 19.30
N PRO A 242 2.90 4.11 20.59
CA PRO A 242 3.74 5.16 21.18
C PRO A 242 5.23 4.86 21.20
N THR A 243 5.61 3.58 21.28
CA THR A 243 7.00 3.14 21.12
C THR A 243 7.57 3.56 19.75
N LYS A 244 6.75 3.54 18.69
CA LYS A 244 7.16 3.98 17.34
C LYS A 244 7.14 5.51 17.22
N THR A 245 6.13 6.18 17.76
CA THR A 245 6.06 7.64 17.79
C THR A 245 7.27 8.23 18.54
N ALA A 246 7.65 7.64 19.67
CA ALA A 246 8.84 8.02 20.42
C ALA A 246 10.15 7.79 19.64
N MET A 247 10.28 6.74 18.83
CA MET A 247 11.43 6.60 17.90
C MET A 247 11.46 7.77 16.91
N LEU A 248 10.34 8.03 16.23
CA LEU A 248 10.24 9.07 15.19
C LEU A 248 10.51 10.47 15.77
N GLN A 249 10.01 10.78 16.96
CA GLN A 249 10.24 12.08 17.59
C GLN A 249 11.71 12.26 18.03
N ASN A 250 12.40 11.19 18.46
CA ASN A 250 13.85 11.24 18.73
C ASN A 250 14.70 11.28 17.46
N MET A 251 14.16 10.87 16.30
CA MET A 251 14.82 11.06 15.01
C MET A 251 14.58 12.49 14.45
N ALA A 252 13.37 13.03 14.60
CA ALA A 252 13.01 14.36 14.10
C ALA A 252 13.80 15.52 14.76
N HIS A 253 14.29 15.35 15.99
CA HIS A 253 15.17 16.35 16.64
C HIS A 253 16.56 16.46 15.98
N ALA A 254 16.98 15.47 15.18
CA ALA A 254 18.23 15.54 14.42
C ALA A 254 18.08 16.31 13.09
N ASP A 255 16.86 16.51 12.60
CA ASP A 255 16.55 17.20 11.34
C ASP A 255 16.17 18.69 11.51
N GLU A 256 16.24 19.26 12.72
CA GLU A 256 16.13 20.73 12.89
C GLU A 256 17.46 21.43 12.52
N PRO A 257 17.53 22.19 11.39
CA PRO A 257 18.70 22.98 11.08
C PRO A 257 18.81 24.14 12.06
N LYS A 258 19.82 24.12 12.93
CA LYS A 258 20.12 25.22 13.84
C LYS A 258 20.63 26.42 13.06
N TRP A 259 19.96 27.57 13.25
CA TRP A 259 20.36 28.88 12.77
C TRP A 259 21.30 29.56 13.79
#